data_AF-A0A7C9DLY1-F1
#
_entry.id   AF-A0A7C9DLY1-F1
#
_cell.length_a   1.000
_cell.length_b   1.000
_cell.length_c   1.000
_cell.angle_alpha   90.00
_cell.angle_beta   90.00
_cell.angle_gamma   90.00
#
_symmetry.space_group_name_H-M   'P 1'
#
loop_
_entity.id
_entity.type
_entity.pdbx_description
1 polymer ?
#
loop_
_entity_poly.entity_id
_entity_poly.type
_entity_poly.pdbx_seq_one_letter_code
_entity_poly.pdbx_strand_id
1 'polypeptide(L)'
;MDRLTRMFAGAGGALGHPPPDSPTLDTSEQVYISSLALLKMLKHGRAGVPMEVMGLMLGEFVDEYTVRVVDVFAMPQSGTGVSVEAVDHVFQTNMLDMLKQTGRPEMVVGWYHSHPG
;
A
#
# COMPACT_ATOMS: atom_id res chain seq x y z
N MET A 1 19.46 -52.25 13.63
CA MET A 1 19.60 -51.09 12.73
C MET A 1 18.39 -50.18 12.92
N ASP A 2 18.07 -49.83 14.18
CA ASP A 2 16.72 -49.33 14.55
C ASP A 2 16.75 -47.95 15.21
N ARG A 3 17.96 -47.40 15.46
CA ARG A 3 18.15 -46.03 15.95
C ARG A 3 18.19 -45.00 14.81
N LEU A 4 18.59 -45.41 13.60
CA LEU A 4 18.60 -44.53 12.42
C LEU A 4 17.20 -44.33 11.83
N THR A 5 16.31 -45.31 11.96
CA THR A 5 14.91 -45.24 11.49
C THR A 5 14.06 -44.31 12.38
N ARG A 6 14.39 -44.16 13.66
CA ARG A 6 13.70 -43.23 14.59
C ARG A 6 14.03 -41.76 14.35
N MET A 7 15.20 -41.45 13.80
CA MET A 7 15.55 -40.06 13.45
C MET A 7 14.82 -39.58 12.18
N PHE A 8 14.41 -40.48 11.29
CA PHE A 8 13.60 -40.14 10.11
C PHE A 8 12.09 -40.08 10.38
N ALA A 9 11.60 -40.68 11.47
CA ALA A 9 10.19 -40.62 11.84
C ALA A 9 9.76 -39.28 12.47
N GLY A 10 10.72 -38.44 12.89
CA GLY A 10 10.45 -37.11 13.46
C GLY A 10 10.51 -35.94 12.46
N ALA A 11 10.87 -36.20 11.20
CA ALA A 11 11.15 -35.16 10.20
C ALA A 11 10.13 -35.15 9.03
N GLY A 12 9.04 -35.91 9.12
CA GLY A 12 8.12 -36.16 8.02
C GLY A 12 6.72 -35.53 8.13
N GLY A 13 6.48 -34.62 9.07
CA GLY A 13 5.11 -34.18 9.39
C GLY A 13 4.99 -32.73 9.81
N ALA A 14 5.47 -31.80 8.99
CA ALA A 14 5.16 -30.39 9.14
C ALA A 14 5.34 -29.65 7.80
N LEU A 15 4.71 -30.16 6.73
CA LEU A 15 4.36 -29.26 5.62
C LEU A 15 3.27 -28.34 6.16
N GLY A 16 3.69 -27.09 6.37
CA GLY A 16 3.02 -26.08 7.18
C GLY A 16 1.59 -25.83 6.75
N HIS A 17 0.65 -26.49 7.42
CA HIS A 17 -0.67 -25.92 7.56
C HIS A 17 -0.51 -24.67 8.41
N PRO A 18 -0.92 -23.51 7.92
CA PRO A 18 -0.88 -22.32 8.73
C PRO A 18 -1.81 -22.56 9.94
N PRO A 19 -1.51 -21.98 11.11
CA PRO A 19 -2.32 -22.17 12.33
C PRO A 19 -3.81 -22.05 12.03
N PRO A 20 -4.71 -22.78 12.72
CA PRO A 20 -6.15 -22.71 12.47
C PRO A 20 -6.75 -21.30 12.60
N ASP A 21 -6.06 -20.40 13.30
CA ASP A 21 -6.40 -18.98 13.45
C ASP A 21 -5.50 -18.04 12.61
N SER A 22 -4.82 -18.58 11.60
CA SER A 22 -4.10 -17.74 10.65
C SER A 22 -5.10 -16.99 9.76
N PRO A 23 -4.92 -15.67 9.57
CA PRO A 23 -5.72 -14.92 8.62
C PRO A 23 -5.61 -15.61 7.25
N THR A 24 -6.74 -16.08 6.74
CA THR A 24 -6.79 -16.64 5.39
C THR A 24 -6.95 -15.48 4.43
N LEU A 25 -6.02 -15.37 3.48
CA LEU A 25 -6.15 -14.44 2.36
C LEU A 25 -7.38 -14.88 1.57
N ASP A 26 -8.43 -14.05 1.58
CA ASP A 26 -9.56 -14.26 0.69
C ASP A 26 -9.43 -13.33 -0.54
N THR A 27 -10.49 -13.19 -1.34
CA THR A 27 -10.52 -12.27 -2.49
C THR A 27 -11.63 -11.23 -2.32
N SER A 28 -12.03 -10.97 -1.08
CA SER A 28 -13.16 -10.10 -0.75
C SER A 28 -12.70 -8.68 -0.37
N GLU A 29 -11.39 -8.39 -0.46
CA GLU A 29 -10.85 -7.08 -0.15
C GLU A 29 -11.45 -6.00 -1.06
N GLN A 30 -11.89 -4.91 -0.42
CA GLN A 30 -12.57 -3.81 -1.08
C GLN A 30 -11.82 -2.50 -0.83
N VAL A 31 -11.69 -1.70 -1.88
CA VAL A 31 -11.14 -0.35 -1.80
C VAL A 31 -12.18 0.65 -2.27
N TYR A 32 -12.69 1.45 -1.34
CA TYR A 32 -13.59 2.55 -1.63
C TYR A 32 -12.78 3.82 -1.89
N ILE A 33 -12.77 4.31 -3.13
CA ILE A 33 -12.06 5.54 -3.52
C ILE A 33 -13.07 6.68 -3.65
N SER A 34 -12.86 7.76 -2.90
CA SER A 34 -13.69 8.95 -3.03
C SER A 34 -13.56 9.60 -4.41
N SER A 35 -14.61 10.28 -4.88
CA SER A 35 -14.57 11.00 -6.15
C SER A 35 -13.49 12.09 -6.17
N LEU A 36 -13.20 12.70 -5.02
CA LEU A 36 -12.12 13.70 -4.87
C LEU A 36 -10.75 13.07 -5.12
N ALA A 37 -10.47 11.93 -4.48
CA ALA A 37 -9.23 11.19 -4.63
C ALA A 37 -9.02 10.78 -6.10
N LEU A 38 -10.05 10.18 -6.72
CA LEU A 38 -10.02 9.77 -8.12
C LEU A 38 -9.68 10.93 -9.07
N LEU A 39 -10.35 12.07 -8.93
CA LEU A 39 -10.09 13.24 -9.78
C LEU A 39 -8.68 13.80 -9.61
N LYS A 40 -8.16 13.82 -8.38
CA LYS A 40 -6.78 14.24 -8.11
C LYS A 40 -5.77 13.29 -8.72
N MET A 41 -5.98 11.97 -8.59
CA MET A 41 -5.12 10.95 -9.22
C MET A 41 -5.09 11.11 -10.74
N LEU A 42 -6.25 11.25 -11.39
CA LEU A 42 -6.35 11.41 -12.86
C LEU A 42 -5.68 12.71 -13.33
N LYS A 43 -5.92 13.83 -12.63
CA LYS A 43 -5.27 15.11 -12.95
C LYS A 43 -3.75 15.01 -12.82
N HIS A 44 -3.28 14.36 -11.75
CA HIS A 44 -1.86 14.18 -11.50
C HIS A 44 -1.21 13.27 -12.56
N GLY A 45 -1.80 12.09 -12.82
CA GLY A 45 -1.33 11.17 -13.85
C GLY A 45 -1.25 11.81 -15.23
N ARG A 46 -2.26 12.61 -15.61
CA ARG A 46 -2.25 13.34 -16.89
C ARG A 46 -1.14 14.40 -16.96
N ALA A 47 -0.87 15.11 -15.86
CA ALA A 47 0.20 16.11 -15.81
C ALA A 47 1.60 15.50 -15.86
N GLY A 48 1.74 14.22 -15.46
CA GLY A 48 3.00 13.48 -15.48
C GLY A 48 3.47 13.03 -16.87
N VAL A 49 2.56 12.83 -17.82
CA VAL A 49 2.88 12.27 -19.15
C VAL A 49 3.99 13.07 -19.85
N PRO A 50 5.06 12.41 -20.36
CA PRO A 50 5.21 10.96 -20.57
C PRO A 50 5.82 10.18 -19.40
N MET A 51 6.09 10.84 -18.27
CA MET A 51 6.73 10.22 -17.11
C MET A 51 5.70 9.56 -16.20
N GLU A 52 6.07 8.44 -15.59
CA GLU A 52 5.31 7.86 -14.47
C GLU A 52 5.37 8.80 -13.29
N VAL A 53 4.23 9.11 -12.67
CA VAL A 53 4.11 9.87 -11.41
C VAL A 53 3.54 9.05 -10.28
N MET A 54 3.82 9.42 -9.03
CA MET A 54 3.34 8.72 -7.83
C MET A 54 2.79 9.64 -6.73
N GLY A 55 1.96 9.12 -5.84
CA GLY A 55 1.46 9.86 -4.68
C GLY A 55 1.00 8.95 -3.55
N LEU A 56 0.61 9.57 -2.44
CA LEU A 56 0.13 8.88 -1.24
C LEU A 56 -1.39 8.98 -1.11
N MET A 57 -1.99 7.91 -0.61
CA MET A 57 -3.42 7.79 -0.34
C MET A 57 -3.71 8.01 1.14
N LEU A 58 -4.68 8.87 1.42
CA LEU A 58 -5.12 9.23 2.76
C LEU A 58 -6.51 8.69 3.03
N GLY A 59 -6.70 8.10 4.20
CA GLY A 59 -7.99 7.57 4.60
C GLY A 59 -7.89 6.74 5.87
N GLU A 60 -8.66 5.66 5.91
CA GLU A 60 -8.71 4.75 7.06
C GLU A 60 -8.89 3.29 6.63
N PHE A 61 -8.46 2.39 7.51
CA PHE A 61 -8.81 0.98 7.46
C PHE A 61 -10.14 0.82 8.22
N VAL A 62 -11.20 0.43 7.52
CA VAL A 62 -12.55 0.28 8.13
C VAL A 62 -12.62 -1.03 8.90
N ASP A 63 -12.03 -2.08 8.34
CA ASP A 63 -11.86 -3.42 8.90
C ASP A 63 -10.65 -4.10 8.21
N GLU A 64 -10.48 -5.41 8.40
CA GLU A 64 -9.37 -6.17 7.82
C GLU A 64 -9.44 -6.33 6.29
N TYR A 65 -10.62 -6.13 5.69
CA TYR A 65 -10.88 -6.36 4.26
C TYR A 65 -11.15 -5.05 3.51
N THR A 66 -11.42 -3.95 4.21
CA THR A 66 -11.94 -2.73 3.60
C THR A 66 -11.06 -1.53 3.88
N VAL A 67 -10.54 -0.93 2.80
CA VAL A 67 -9.81 0.35 2.84
C VAL A 67 -10.69 1.45 2.25
N ARG A 68 -10.81 2.57 2.96
CA ARG A 68 -11.50 3.76 2.46
C ARG A 68 -10.49 4.87 2.19
N VAL A 69 -10.32 5.24 0.92
CA VAL A 69 -9.46 6.34 0.48
C VAL A 69 -10.31 7.61 0.35
N VAL A 70 -10.05 8.57 1.24
CA VAL A 70 -10.79 9.84 1.33
C VAL A 70 -10.14 10.93 0.48
N ASP A 71 -8.80 11.00 0.47
CA ASP A 71 -8.05 11.99 -0.31
C ASP A 71 -6.69 11.44 -0.78
N VAL A 72 -6.01 12.17 -1.66
CA VAL A 72 -4.63 11.89 -2.08
C VAL A 72 -3.82 13.18 -2.20
N PHE A 73 -2.50 13.04 -2.16
CA PHE A 73 -1.58 14.08 -2.61
C PHE A 73 -0.43 13.51 -3.43
N ALA A 74 0.08 14.32 -4.35
CA ALA A 74 1.21 13.97 -5.21
C ALA A 74 2.52 14.06 -4.41
N MET A 75 3.40 13.08 -4.60
CA MET A 75 4.77 13.17 -4.10
C MET A 75 5.64 13.91 -5.13
N PRO A 76 6.58 14.77 -4.68
CA PRO A 76 7.53 15.38 -5.59
C PRO A 76 8.38 14.28 -6.24
N GLN A 77 8.49 14.32 -7.56
CA GLN A 77 9.32 13.36 -8.29
C GLN A 77 10.79 13.66 -8.05
N SER A 78 11.55 12.68 -7.54
CA SER A 78 13.01 12.72 -7.54
C SER A 78 13.50 11.59 -8.44
N GLY A 79 14.15 11.94 -9.55
CA GLY A 79 14.83 10.97 -10.41
C GLY A 79 14.19 10.74 -11.79
N THR A 80 15.06 10.57 -12.79
CA THR A 80 14.73 10.35 -14.19
C THR A 80 14.39 8.88 -14.46
N GLY A 81 13.14 8.63 -14.86
CA GLY A 81 12.77 7.66 -15.89
C GLY A 81 12.72 6.16 -15.57
N VAL A 82 13.28 5.64 -14.47
CA VAL A 82 13.30 4.17 -14.29
C VAL A 82 13.15 3.64 -12.85
N SER A 83 13.08 4.51 -11.83
CA SER A 83 12.77 4.06 -10.46
C SER A 83 11.96 5.11 -9.71
N VAL A 84 10.82 4.70 -9.13
CA VAL A 84 10.03 5.50 -8.19
C VAL A 84 10.72 5.43 -6.82
N GLU A 85 11.92 6.00 -6.72
CA GLU A 85 12.71 6.07 -5.49
C GLU A 85 12.67 7.51 -4.95
N ALA A 86 11.50 7.97 -4.53
CA ALA A 86 11.34 9.34 -4.07
C ALA A 86 10.23 9.54 -3.05
N VAL A 87 10.00 8.58 -2.15
CA VAL A 87 9.25 8.89 -0.94
C VAL A 87 10.20 9.65 0.00
N ASP A 88 10.27 10.97 -0.18
CA ASP A 88 10.92 11.85 0.79
C ASP A 88 10.10 11.86 2.09
N HIS A 89 10.60 11.20 3.12
CA HIS A 89 9.97 11.14 4.44
C HIS A 89 9.77 12.53 5.07
N VAL A 90 10.64 13.50 4.77
CA VAL A 90 10.51 14.87 5.25
C VAL A 90 9.30 15.53 4.59
N PHE A 91 9.17 15.40 3.27
CA PHE A 91 8.01 15.90 2.54
C PHE A 91 6.70 15.27 3.04
N GLN A 92 6.67 13.94 3.18
CA GLN A 92 5.51 13.22 3.68
C GLN A 92 5.08 13.73 5.07
N THR A 93 6.02 13.83 6.00
CA THR A 93 5.74 14.27 7.38
C THR A 93 5.19 15.70 7.40
N ASN A 94 5.87 16.62 6.69
CA ASN A 94 5.44 18.01 6.60
C ASN A 94 4.04 18.15 5.97
N MET A 95 3.77 17.39 4.91
CA MET A 95 2.47 17.42 4.24
C MET A 95 1.35 16.91 5.15
N LEU A 96 1.58 15.82 5.89
CA LEU A 96 0.63 15.31 6.86
C LEU A 96 0.35 16.33 7.97
N ASP A 97 1.37 17.02 8.46
CA ASP A 97 1.20 18.04 9.50
C ASP A 97 0.46 19.28 8.99
N MET A 98 0.72 19.70 7.75
CA MET A 98 -0.07 20.76 7.10
C MET A 98 -1.55 20.36 6.94
N LEU A 99 -1.82 19.12 6.55
CA LEU A 99 -3.19 18.63 6.38
C LEU A 99 -3.94 18.58 7.72
N LYS A 100 -3.30 18.10 8.80
CA LYS A 100 -3.86 18.12 10.15
C LYS A 100 -4.28 19.53 10.57
N GLN A 101 -3.48 20.55 10.28
CA GLN A 101 -3.81 21.95 10.59
C GLN A 101 -5.06 22.46 9.86
N THR A 102 -5.42 21.84 8.73
CA THR A 102 -6.64 22.17 7.96
C THR A 102 -7.86 21.32 8.34
N GLY A 103 -7.77 20.52 9.40
CA GLY A 103 -8.86 19.64 9.82
C GLY A 103 -8.96 18.34 9.01
N ARG A 104 -7.85 17.89 8.42
CA ARG A 104 -7.74 16.62 7.68
C ARG A 104 -6.80 15.66 8.42
N PRO A 105 -7.31 14.90 9.41
CA PRO A 105 -6.49 14.06 10.28
C PRO A 105 -6.21 12.66 9.71
N GLU A 106 -6.58 12.39 8.45
CA GLU A 106 -6.47 11.07 7.83
C GLU A 106 -5.02 10.58 7.76
N MET A 107 -4.83 9.28 7.93
CA MET A 107 -3.53 8.63 7.88
C MET A 107 -3.22 8.10 6.48
N VAL A 108 -1.95 7.81 6.22
CA VAL A 108 -1.53 7.15 4.97
C VAL A 108 -1.98 5.70 5.00
N VAL A 109 -2.77 5.29 4.01
CA VAL A 109 -3.28 3.92 3.84
C VAL A 109 -2.69 3.19 2.65
N GLY A 110 -1.97 3.91 1.77
CA GLY A 110 -1.30 3.31 0.63
C GLY A 110 -0.68 4.36 -0.30
N TRP A 111 -0.28 3.92 -1.49
CA TRP A 111 0.30 4.75 -2.54
C TRP A 111 -0.28 4.40 -3.91
N TYR A 112 -0.23 5.35 -4.84
CA TYR A 112 -0.65 5.15 -6.23
C TYR A 112 0.44 5.66 -7.17
N HIS A 113 0.47 5.15 -8.39
CA HIS A 113 1.28 5.68 -9.47
C HIS A 113 0.56 5.55 -10.82
N SER A 114 1.16 6.13 -11.86
CA SER A 114 0.64 6.07 -13.23
C SER A 114 1.59 5.29 -14.12
N HIS A 115 1.02 4.61 -15.12
CA HIS A 115 1.74 4.02 -16.25
C HIS A 115 1.25 4.68 -17.55
N PRO A 116 1.92 5.74 -18.04
CA PRO A 116 1.59 6.33 -19.33
C PRO A 116 1.88 5.32 -20.45
N GLY A 117 0.84 4.92 -21.19
CA GLY A 117 0.94 3.94 -22.28
C GLY A 117 -0.38 3.78 -23.00
#